data_AF-A0A2W2A7S0-F1
#
_entry.id   AF-A0A2W2A7S0-F1
#
_cell.length_a   1.000
_cell.length_b   1.000
_cell.length_c   1.000
_cell.angle_alpha   90.00
_cell.angle_beta   90.00
_cell.angle_gamma   90.00
#
_symmetry.space_group_name_H-M   'P 1'
#
loop_
_entity.id
_entity.type
_entity.pdbx_description
1 polymer ?
#
loop_
_entity_poly.entity_id
_entity_poly.type
_entity_poly.pdbx_seq_one_letter_code
_entity_poly.pdbx_strand_id
1 'polypeptide(L)'
;MEPVRTCIGSRRRAPRSSLLRVVALSDGRVVADPKAVMPGRGAWLTPTVEAHDQAVKRRAYRRALRLDREPDTSAVRDYLEALSAAEQARHRDTTEQAERLMDN
;
A
#
# COMPACT_ATOMS: atom_id res chain seq x y z
N MET A 1 1.06 -23.22 0.78
CA MET A 1 1.97 -22.26 1.45
C MET A 1 1.79 -20.91 0.81
N GLU A 2 1.37 -19.89 1.55
CA GLU A 2 1.23 -18.54 1.00
C GLU A 2 2.62 -17.91 0.78
N PRO A 3 2.89 -17.28 -0.38
CA PRO A 3 4.17 -16.61 -0.62
C PRO A 3 4.38 -15.46 0.37
N VAL A 4 5.52 -15.45 1.06
CA VAL A 4 5.94 -14.35 1.93
C VAL A 4 6.76 -13.34 1.13
N ARG A 5 6.49 -12.05 1.33
CA ARG A 5 7.21 -10.93 0.72
C ARG A 5 7.71 -9.96 1.78
N THR A 6 8.60 -9.06 1.37
CA THR A 6 9.18 -8.05 2.25
C THR A 6 8.71 -6.67 1.82
N CYS A 7 8.15 -5.91 2.75
CA CYS A 7 7.78 -4.52 2.52
C CYS A 7 9.02 -3.67 2.22
N ILE A 8 8.99 -2.87 1.16
CA ILE A 8 10.12 -2.00 0.78
C ILE A 8 10.29 -0.79 1.72
N GLY A 9 9.20 -0.36 2.37
CA GLY A 9 9.19 0.72 3.36
C GLY A 9 9.65 0.23 4.73
N SER A 10 8.85 -0.61 5.37
CA SER A 10 9.06 -1.08 6.74
C SER A 10 10.09 -2.19 6.89
N ARG A 11 10.47 -2.87 5.81
CA ARG A 11 11.37 -4.05 5.80
C ARG A 11 10.81 -5.29 6.53
N ARG A 12 9.57 -5.24 7.01
CA ARG A 12 8.89 -6.39 7.62
C ARG A 12 8.50 -7.41 6.55
N ARG A 13 8.56 -8.69 6.93
CA ARG A 13 8.05 -9.81 6.12
C ARG A 13 6.59 -10.05 6.44
N ALA A 14 5.77 -10.29 5.43
CA ALA A 14 4.36 -10.60 5.60
C ALA A 14 3.85 -11.48 4.45
N PRO A 15 2.72 -12.18 4.63
CA PRO A 15 2.07 -12.89 3.53
C PRO A 15 1.73 -11.95 2.37
N ARG A 16 1.74 -12.46 1.13
CA ARG A 16 1.45 -11.68 -0.07
C ARG A 16 0.09 -10.98 0.01
N SER A 17 -0.93 -11.66 0.55
CA SER A 17 -2.29 -11.14 0.69
C SER A 17 -2.40 -9.92 1.60
N SER A 18 -1.47 -9.74 2.53
CA SER A 18 -1.48 -8.61 3.47
C SER A 18 -0.64 -7.41 3.00
N LEU A 19 -0.12 -7.45 1.77
CA LEU A 19 0.73 -6.40 1.21
C LEU A 19 0.13 -5.86 -0.09
N LEU A 20 0.30 -4.57 -0.29
CA LEU A 20 0.00 -3.89 -1.54
C LEU A 20 1.14 -4.09 -2.52
N ARG A 21 0.86 -4.60 -3.73
CA ARG A 21 1.81 -4.52 -4.84
C ARG A 21 1.77 -3.10 -5.40
N VAL A 22 2.94 -2.57 -5.71
CA VAL A 22 3.11 -1.32 -6.46
C VAL A 22 3.92 -1.60 -7.72
N VAL A 23 3.61 -0.93 -8.81
CA VAL A 23 4.20 -1.20 -10.14
C VAL A 23 4.66 0.10 -10.78
N ALA A 24 5.82 0.06 -11.42
CA ALA A 24 6.31 1.18 -12.22
C ALA A 24 5.65 1.18 -13.60
N LEU A 25 5.20 2.36 -14.03
CA LEU A 25 4.73 2.63 -15.38
C LEU A 25 5.87 3.19 -16.24
N SER A 26 5.71 3.12 -17.57
CA SER A 26 6.70 3.60 -18.54
C SER A 26 6.91 5.11 -18.51
N ASP A 27 5.94 5.87 -18.00
CA ASP A 27 6.03 7.33 -17.85
C ASP A 27 6.78 7.78 -16.58
N GLY A 28 7.22 6.84 -15.74
CA GLY A 28 7.97 7.12 -14.51
C GLY A 28 7.09 7.28 -13.27
N ARG A 29 5.77 7.05 -13.37
CA ARG A 29 4.88 6.95 -12.22
C ARG A 29 4.94 5.56 -11.60
N VAL A 30 4.65 5.49 -10.31
CA VAL A 30 4.39 4.24 -9.60
C VAL A 30 2.94 4.25 -9.14
N VAL A 31 2.24 3.14 -9.38
CA VAL A 31 0.82 2.99 -9.05
C VAL A 31 0.57 1.80 -8.15
N ALA A 32 -0.52 1.86 -7.39
CA ALA A 32 -1.04 0.73 -6.63
C ALA A 32 -1.62 -0.34 -7.57
N ASP A 33 -1.31 -1.61 -7.29
CA ASP A 33 -1.85 -2.78 -7.99
C ASP A 33 -2.40 -3.79 -6.96
N PRO A 34 -3.58 -3.53 -6.38
CA PRO A 34 -4.11 -4.32 -5.26
C PRO A 34 -4.38 -5.79 -5.64
N LYS A 35 -4.74 -6.03 -6.91
CA LYS A 35 -4.98 -7.37 -7.45
C LYS A 35 -3.68 -8.07 -7.87
N ALA A 36 -2.57 -7.33 -7.93
CA ALA A 36 -1.26 -7.81 -8.31
C ALA A 36 -1.22 -8.48 -9.70
N VAL A 37 -1.92 -7.86 -10.67
CA VAL A 37 -2.10 -8.35 -12.05
C VAL A 37 -1.45 -7.46 -13.10
N MET A 38 -1.01 -6.26 -12.75
CA MET A 38 -0.43 -5.33 -13.74
C MET A 38 0.91 -5.85 -14.28
N PRO A 39 1.18 -5.66 -15.59
CA PRO A 39 2.45 -6.06 -16.18
C PRO A 39 3.61 -5.22 -15.63
N GLY A 40 4.83 -5.74 -15.75
CA GLY A 40 6.05 -5.02 -15.36
C GLY A 40 6.57 -5.36 -13.96
N ARG A 41 7.67 -4.70 -13.59
CA ARG A 41 8.34 -4.93 -12.31
C ARG A 41 7.53 -4.30 -11.19
N GLY A 42 7.20 -5.11 -10.18
CA GLY A 42 6.51 -4.64 -8.99
C GLY A 42 7.32 -4.82 -7.72
N ALA A 43 6.94 -4.08 -6.69
CA ALA A 43 7.45 -4.16 -5.34
C ALA A 43 6.28 -4.33 -4.35
N TRP A 44 6.59 -4.69 -3.11
CA TRP A 44 5.58 -4.94 -2.08
C TRP A 44 5.69 -3.89 -0.98
N LEU A 45 4.55 -3.36 -0.56
CA LEU A 45 4.43 -2.31 0.45
C LEU A 45 3.37 -2.73 1.48
N THR A 46 3.61 -2.47 2.76
CA THR A 46 2.54 -2.52 3.77
C THR A 46 1.54 -1.42 3.41
N PRO A 47 0.22 -1.69 3.38
CA PRO A 47 -0.78 -0.74 2.88
C PRO A 47 -1.05 0.39 3.88
N THR A 48 -0.02 1.15 4.25
CA THR A 48 -0.14 2.32 5.14
C THR A 48 0.70 3.48 4.65
N VAL A 49 0.28 4.69 5.02
CA VAL A 49 0.99 5.94 4.68
C VAL A 49 2.39 5.97 5.28
N GLU A 50 2.60 5.43 6.47
CA GLU A 50 3.91 5.39 7.12
C GLU A 50 4.89 4.51 6.36
N ALA A 51 4.44 3.37 5.82
CA ALA A 51 5.27 2.51 5.01
C ALA A 51 5.66 3.19 3.69
N HIS A 52 4.73 3.93 3.08
CA HIS A 52 5.00 4.76 1.92
C HIS A 52 6.07 5.82 2.23
N ASP A 53 5.91 6.59 3.30
CA ASP A 53 6.81 7.69 3.64
C ASP A 53 8.23 7.16 3.98
N GLN A 54 8.31 6.02 4.66
CA GLN A 54 9.58 5.32 4.86
C GLN A 54 10.22 4.87 3.55
N ALA A 55 9.44 4.38 2.59
CA ALA A 55 9.93 3.97 1.28
C ALA A 55 10.45 5.17 0.46
N VAL A 56 9.74 6.29 0.47
CA VAL A 56 10.17 7.56 -0.16
C VAL A 56 11.48 8.05 0.47
N LYS A 57 11.51 8.20 1.81
CA LYS A 57 12.70 8.69 2.54
C LYS A 57 13.95 7.86 2.26
N ARG A 58 13.79 6.55 2.06
CA ARG A 58 14.88 5.59 1.80
C ARG A 58 15.16 5.35 0.32
N ARG A 59 14.52 6.11 -0.58
CA ARG A 59 14.59 5.92 -2.05
C ARG A 59 14.39 4.46 -2.45
N ALA A 60 13.44 3.80 -1.78
CA ALA A 60 13.23 2.35 -1.87
C ALA A 60 12.49 1.97 -3.15
N TYR A 61 11.60 2.82 -3.64
CA TYR A 61 10.89 2.61 -4.91
C TYR A 61 11.87 2.50 -6.08
N ARG A 62 12.76 3.49 -6.26
CA ARG A 62 13.79 3.46 -7.31
C ARG A 62 14.58 2.16 -7.30
N ARG A 63 15.07 1.75 -6.12
CA ARG A 63 15.89 0.53 -5.97
C ARG A 63 15.10 -0.76 -6.22
N ALA A 64 13.91 -0.88 -5.64
CA ALA A 64 13.10 -2.09 -5.74
C ALA A 64 12.54 -2.29 -7.17
N LEU A 65 12.17 -1.19 -7.82
CA LEU A 65 11.61 -1.17 -9.17
C LEU A 65 12.68 -0.99 -10.26
N ARG A 66 13.97 -0.93 -9.88
CA ARG A 66 15.12 -0.79 -10.80
C ARG A 66 14.96 0.38 -11.77
N LEU A 67 14.52 1.52 -11.26
CA LEU A 67 14.35 2.74 -12.04
C LEU A 67 15.66 3.54 -12.07
N ASP A 68 15.86 4.25 -13.17
CA ASP A 68 16.99 5.14 -13.41
C ASP A 68 16.88 6.45 -12.60
N ARG A 69 15.66 6.96 -12.45
CA ARG A 69 15.34 8.18 -11.69
C ARG A 69 14.37 7.90 -10.54
N GLU A 70 14.25 8.88 -9.63
CA GLU A 70 13.24 8.79 -8.57
C GLU A 70 11.84 8.88 -9.22
N PRO A 71 10.94 7.92 -8.94
CA PRO A 71 9.61 7.93 -9.53
C PRO A 71 8.68 8.94 -8.86
N ASP A 72 7.63 9.32 -9.59
CA ASP A 72 6.45 9.92 -8.98
C ASP A 72 5.63 8.84 -8.27
N THR A 73 5.39 9.03 -6.98
CA THR A 73 4.69 8.09 -6.08
C THR A 73 3.36 8.64 -5.56
N SER A 74 2.92 9.80 -6.04
CA SER A 74 1.66 10.46 -5.66
C SER A 74 0.45 9.53 -5.77
N ALA A 75 0.32 8.79 -6.88
CA ALA A 75 -0.78 7.85 -7.07
C ALA A 75 -0.82 6.71 -6.03
N VAL A 76 0.33 6.30 -5.47
CA VAL A 76 0.36 5.34 -4.36
C VAL A 76 -0.10 6.01 -3.08
N ARG A 77 0.35 7.24 -2.82
CA ARG A 77 -0.06 8.02 -1.65
C ARG A 77 -1.57 8.23 -1.61
N ASP A 78 -2.16 8.70 -2.72
CA ASP A 78 -3.59 8.93 -2.85
C ASP A 78 -4.40 7.65 -2.59
N TYR A 79 -3.95 6.52 -3.15
CA TYR A 79 -4.57 5.22 -2.91
C TYR A 79 -4.57 4.81 -1.43
N LEU A 80 -3.45 5.04 -0.73
CA LEU A 80 -3.31 4.69 0.68
C LEU A 80 -4.16 5.58 1.59
N GLU A 81 -4.25 6.87 1.27
CA GLU A 81 -5.12 7.80 1.99
C GLU A 81 -6.60 7.42 1.81
N ALA A 82 -7.01 7.11 0.58
CA ALA A 82 -8.37 6.63 0.31
C ALA A 82 -8.68 5.31 1.03
N LEU A 83 -7.72 4.38 1.07
CA LEU A 83 -7.86 3.11 1.80
C LEU A 83 -8.04 3.34 3.30
N SER A 84 -7.20 4.19 3.90
CA SER A 84 -7.27 4.55 5.32
C SER A 84 -8.59 5.24 5.67
N ALA A 85 -9.05 6.18 4.84
CA ALA A 85 -10.34 6.85 5.04
C ALA A 85 -11.52 5.84 4.98
N ALA A 86 -11.49 4.90 4.04
CA ALA A 86 -12.51 3.87 3.92
C ALA A 86 -12.50 2.89 5.11
N GLU A 87 -11.33 2.55 5.66
CA GLU A 87 -11.20 1.74 6.87
C GLU A 87 -11.75 2.46 8.10
N GLN A 88 -11.46 3.75 8.25
CA GLN A 88 -11.97 4.58 9.33
C GLN A 88 -13.50 4.71 9.28
N ALA A 89 -14.08 4.93 8.10
CA ALA A 89 -15.52 4.99 7.92
C ALA A 89 -16.22 3.68 8.36
N ARG A 90 -15.73 2.52 7.89
CA ARG A 90 -16.27 1.21 8.30
C ARG A 90 -16.19 0.98 9.81
N HIS A 91 -15.11 1.42 10.44
CA HIS A 91 -14.95 1.27 11.88
C HIS A 91 -15.95 2.13 12.66
N ARG A 92 -16.16 3.39 12.23
CA ARG A 92 -17.19 4.27 12.84
C ARG A 92 -18.58 3.68 12.73
N ASP A 93 -18.96 3.20 11.54
CA ASP A 93 -20.28 2.58 11.31
C ASP A 93 -20.49 1.36 12.23
N THR A 94 -19.45 0.53 12.39
CA THR A 94 -19.51 -0.65 13.27
C THR A 94 -19.67 -0.26 14.73
N THR A 95 -18.93 0.74 15.20
CA THR A 95 -19.02 1.24 16.58
C THR A 95 -20.40 1.85 16.85
N GLU A 96 -20.90 2.70 15.95
CA GLU A 96 -22.24 3.29 16.06
C GLU A 96 -23.36 2.24 16.06
N GLN A 97 -23.23 1.19 15.24
CA GLN A 97 -24.21 0.11 15.21
C GLN A 97 -24.18 -0.74 16.49
N ALA A 98 -22.99 -0.99 17.05
CA ALA A 98 -22.82 -1.74 18.29
C ALA A 98 -23.39 -0.98 19.51
N GLU A 99 -23.18 0.34 19.58
CA GLU A 99 -23.75 1.20 20.63
C GLU A 99 -25.29 1.17 20.58
N ARG A 100 -25.89 1.35 19.40
CA ARG A 100 -27.36 1.30 19.22
C ARG A 100 -28.00 -0.05 19.57
N LEU A 101 -27.25 -1.15 19.48
CA LEU A 101 -27.73 -2.51 19.82
C LEU A 101 -27.73 -2.78 21.34
N MET A 102 -26.98 -2.03 22.14
CA MET A 102 -26.95 -2.19 23.61
C MET A 102 -28.00 -1.33 24.33
N ASP A 103 -28.50 -0.28 23.67
CA ASP A 103 -29.47 0.68 24.22
C ASP A 103 -30.95 0.28 24.02
N ASN A 104 -31.23 -0.94 23.51
CA ASN A 104 -32.58 -1.42 23.18
C ASN A 104 -32.82 -2.84 23.74
#